data_AF-A0A559R9Y7-F1
#
_entry.id   AF-A0A559R9Y7-F1
#
_cell.length_a   1.000
_cell.length_b   1.000
_cell.length_c   1.000
_cell.angle_alpha   90.00
_cell.angle_beta   90.00
_cell.angle_gamma   90.00
#
_symmetry.space_group_name_H-M   'P 1'
#
loop_
_entity.id
_entity.type
_entity.pdbx_description
1 polymer ?
#
loop_
_entity_poly.entity_id
_entity_poly.type
_entity_poly.pdbx_seq_one_letter_code
_entity_poly.pdbx_strand_id
1 'polypeptide(L)'
;MKNAFTFILLIFITTTVTAQIGFTKTKLIESHKDYKMDITDDGIEYITYTLEFDTYNQFVACYLTEKKEGEEQMCYKALMIEPSSETNNWIKYFNNENYVKIDAMVWKDYEHSIVYKVSVKDSNCLVIKYFDREL
;
A
#
# COMPACT_ATOMS: atom_id res chain seq x y z
N MET A 1 -23.74 -7.90 47.21
CA MET A 1 -23.69 -8.52 45.86
C MET A 1 -23.09 -7.49 44.92
N LYS A 2 -21.82 -7.65 44.53
CA LYS A 2 -21.13 -6.70 43.65
C LYS A 2 -21.29 -7.20 42.22
N ASN A 3 -22.13 -6.53 41.44
CA ASN A 3 -22.27 -6.79 40.01
C ASN A 3 -21.03 -6.21 39.32
N ALA A 4 -20.08 -7.08 38.96
CA ALA A 4 -18.98 -6.71 38.08
C ALA A 4 -19.52 -6.69 36.63
N PHE A 5 -19.74 -5.49 36.10
CA PHE A 5 -19.91 -5.27 34.67
C PHE A 5 -18.55 -5.58 34.00
N THR A 6 -18.41 -6.79 33.45
CA THR A 6 -17.27 -7.12 32.60
C THR A 6 -17.45 -6.37 31.28
N PHE A 7 -16.70 -5.29 31.13
CA PHE A 7 -16.56 -4.53 29.90
C PHE A 7 -15.79 -5.42 28.90
N ILE A 8 -16.49 -5.99 27.91
CA ILE A 8 -15.86 -6.68 26.80
C ILE A 8 -15.21 -5.60 25.93
N LEU A 9 -13.92 -5.36 26.15
CA LEU A 9 -13.10 -4.55 25.27
C LEU A 9 -12.78 -5.39 24.02
N LEU A 10 -13.71 -5.41 23.07
CA LEU A 10 -13.47 -5.86 21.70
C LEU A 10 -12.53 -4.84 21.05
N ILE A 11 -11.23 -5.00 21.25
CA ILE A 11 -10.23 -4.35 20.41
C ILE A 11 -10.26 -5.09 19.07
N PHE A 12 -11.17 -4.66 18.20
CA PHE A 12 -11.07 -4.94 16.77
C PHE A 12 -9.79 -4.26 16.27
N ILE A 13 -8.70 -5.02 16.18
CA ILE A 13 -7.51 -4.61 15.42
C ILE A 13 -7.92 -4.64 13.93
N THR A 14 -8.65 -3.61 13.52
CA THR A 14 -9.12 -3.38 12.14
C THR A 14 -8.28 -2.30 11.50
N THR A 15 -6.96 -2.48 11.52
CA THR A 15 -6.04 -1.66 10.73
C THR A 15 -4.89 -2.60 10.41
N THR A 16 -4.57 -2.88 9.15
CA THR A 16 -3.39 -2.27 8.51
C THR A 16 -3.25 -2.72 7.05
N VAL A 17 -4.37 -2.81 6.31
CA VAL A 17 -4.30 -2.68 4.83
C VAL A 17 -4.71 -1.28 4.41
N THR A 18 -4.66 -0.31 5.33
CA THR A 18 -4.48 1.10 4.98
C THR A 18 -3.11 1.24 4.36
N ALA A 19 -3.13 1.05 3.05
CA ALA A 19 -2.09 1.20 2.06
C ALA A 19 -0.96 2.15 2.49
N GLN A 20 0.27 1.74 2.18
CA GLN A 20 1.46 2.61 2.24
C GLN A 20 1.31 3.93 1.46
N ILE A 21 0.27 4.06 0.61
CA ILE A 21 -0.08 5.33 -0.04
C ILE A 21 -0.82 6.22 0.97
N GLY A 22 -0.53 7.52 0.98
CA GLY A 22 -1.03 8.48 1.96
C GLY A 22 -0.14 8.63 3.19
N PHE A 23 0.85 7.74 3.40
CA PHE A 23 1.85 7.95 4.44
C PHE A 23 2.80 9.07 4.07
N THR A 24 3.19 9.85 5.08
CA THR A 24 4.17 10.90 4.89
C THR A 24 5.57 10.33 4.74
N LYS A 25 6.45 11.10 4.10
CA LYS A 25 7.88 10.77 3.94
C LYS A 25 8.52 10.45 5.30
N THR A 26 8.26 11.27 6.32
CA THR A 26 8.80 11.06 7.67
C THR A 26 8.29 9.75 8.25
N LYS A 27 6.99 9.48 8.13
CA LYS A 27 6.40 8.25 8.66
C LYS A 27 7.01 6.99 8.05
N LEU A 28 7.28 7.00 6.74
CA LEU A 28 7.91 5.88 6.05
C LEU A 28 9.35 5.64 6.54
N ILE A 29 10.14 6.71 6.68
CA ILE A 29 11.52 6.67 7.17
C ILE A 29 11.59 6.14 8.61
N GLU A 30 10.67 6.57 9.47
CA GLU A 30 10.60 6.10 10.86
C GLU A 30 10.19 4.62 10.96
N SER A 31 9.35 4.16 10.03
CA SER A 31 8.78 2.81 10.06
C SER A 31 9.70 1.75 9.43
N HIS A 32 10.61 2.15 8.54
CA HIS A 32 11.45 1.23 7.76
C HIS A 32 12.91 1.62 7.85
N LYS A 33 13.70 0.94 8.69
CA LYS A 33 15.12 1.29 8.92
C LYS A 33 16.03 0.98 7.73
N ASP A 34 15.61 0.08 6.86
CA ASP A 34 16.31 -0.35 5.64
C ASP A 34 15.98 0.54 4.42
N TYR A 35 15.26 1.65 4.63
CA TYR A 35 14.82 2.50 3.55
C TYR A 35 15.99 3.05 2.72
N LYS A 36 15.73 3.27 1.43
CA LYS A 36 16.59 4.03 0.52
C LYS A 36 15.78 5.08 -0.19
N MET A 37 16.38 6.25 -0.39
CA MET A 37 15.82 7.34 -1.17
C MET A 37 16.48 7.35 -2.54
N ASP A 38 15.70 7.58 -3.59
CA ASP A 38 16.21 7.76 -4.95
C ASP A 38 15.24 8.64 -5.76
N ILE A 39 15.62 8.97 -6.99
CA ILE A 39 14.88 9.87 -7.88
C ILE A 39 14.74 9.19 -9.25
N THR A 40 13.54 9.18 -9.81
CA THR A 40 13.31 8.68 -11.16
C THR A 40 13.89 9.62 -12.23
N ASP A 41 14.04 9.15 -13.46
CA ASP A 41 14.55 9.96 -14.58
C ASP A 41 13.70 11.23 -14.85
N ASP A 42 12.42 11.21 -14.51
CA ASP A 42 11.48 12.34 -14.61
C ASP A 42 11.43 13.20 -13.33
N GLY A 43 12.31 12.96 -12.37
CA GLY A 43 12.51 13.83 -11.19
C GLY A 43 11.60 13.53 -10.00
N ILE A 44 10.94 12.38 -9.97
CA ILE A 44 10.04 11.98 -8.88
C ILE A 44 10.86 11.28 -7.80
N GLU A 45 10.91 11.87 -6.60
CA GLU A 45 11.50 11.21 -5.44
C GLU A 45 10.68 9.97 -5.05
N TYR A 46 11.37 8.90 -4.67
CA TYR A 46 10.72 7.72 -4.10
C TYR A 46 11.55 7.12 -2.96
N ILE A 47 10.84 6.44 -2.06
CA ILE A 47 11.41 5.64 -0.97
C ILE A 47 11.24 4.17 -1.33
N THR A 48 12.30 3.38 -1.18
CA THR A 48 12.22 1.92 -1.27
C THR A 48 12.53 1.25 0.06
N TYR A 49 11.89 0.14 0.36
CA TYR A 49 12.15 -0.70 1.54
C TYR A 49 11.65 -2.12 1.29
N THR A 50 12.05 -3.05 2.15
CA THR A 50 11.65 -4.46 2.09
C THR A 50 10.76 -4.82 3.26
N LEU A 51 9.67 -5.53 3.00
CA LEU A 51 8.90 -6.21 4.02
C LEU A 51 9.22 -7.71 3.98
N GLU A 52 9.63 -8.24 5.13
CA GLU A 52 9.94 -9.65 5.30
C GLU A 52 8.68 -10.40 5.74
N PHE A 53 8.25 -11.38 4.95
CA PHE A 53 7.22 -12.34 5.31
C PHE A 53 7.88 -13.71 5.52
N ASP A 54 7.21 -14.62 6.23
CA ASP A 54 7.76 -15.94 6.56
C ASP A 54 8.24 -16.75 5.32
N THR A 55 7.59 -16.53 4.17
CA THR A 55 7.81 -17.32 2.95
C THR A 55 8.36 -16.53 1.77
N TYR A 56 8.41 -15.20 1.84
CA TYR A 56 8.92 -14.35 0.77
C TYR A 56 9.24 -12.93 1.28
N ASN A 57 9.94 -12.17 0.45
CA ASN A 57 10.14 -10.74 0.67
C ASN A 57 9.28 -9.95 -0.32
N GLN A 58 8.60 -8.91 0.16
CA GLN A 58 7.95 -7.90 -0.66
C GLN A 58 8.88 -6.70 -0.76
N PHE A 59 9.28 -6.34 -1.98
CA PHE A 59 9.95 -5.07 -2.23
C PHE A 59 8.91 -4.00 -2.50
N VAL A 60 9.08 -2.82 -1.88
CA VAL A 60 8.16 -1.69 -2.03
C VAL A 60 8.93 -0.48 -2.54
N ALA A 61 8.37 0.18 -3.56
CA ALA A 61 8.77 1.52 -3.98
C ALA A 61 7.58 2.47 -3.84
N CYS A 62 7.72 3.48 -3.01
CA CYS A 62 6.73 4.51 -2.73
C CYS A 62 7.16 5.84 -3.35
N TYR A 63 6.42 6.28 -4.37
CA TYR A 63 6.66 7.55 -5.06
C TYR A 63 6.02 8.70 -4.29
N LEU A 64 6.79 9.76 -4.08
CA LEU A 64 6.43 10.89 -3.24
C LEU A 64 5.81 12.03 -4.06
N THR A 65 4.86 12.74 -3.46
CA THR A 65 4.32 13.97 -4.05
C THR A 65 5.43 15.00 -4.28
N GLU A 66 5.16 15.94 -5.18
CA GLU A 66 6.01 17.11 -5.37
C GLU A 66 6.25 17.83 -4.04
N LYS A 67 7.48 18.32 -3.89
CA LYS A 67 7.86 19.12 -2.74
C LYS A 67 7.26 20.52 -2.87
N LYS A 68 6.40 20.89 -1.93
CA LYS A 68 5.81 22.23 -1.83
C LYS A 68 6.21 22.88 -0.51
N GLU A 69 6.37 24.20 -0.51
CA GLU A 69 6.78 24.94 0.68
C GLU A 69 5.73 24.79 1.79
N GLY A 70 6.16 24.36 2.97
CA GLY A 70 5.28 24.14 4.12
C GLY A 70 4.44 22.86 4.07
N GLU A 71 4.54 22.03 3.02
CA GLU A 71 3.81 20.76 2.92
C GLU A 71 4.76 19.57 3.01
N GLU A 72 4.37 18.56 3.79
CA GLU A 72 5.11 17.30 3.85
C GLU A 72 4.80 16.44 2.62
N GLN A 73 5.84 15.86 2.02
CA GLN A 73 5.66 14.93 0.91
C GLN A 73 4.96 13.66 1.38
N MET A 74 4.06 13.15 0.56
CA MET A 74 3.30 11.93 0.85
C MET A 74 3.48 10.89 -0.25
N CYS A 75 3.36 9.63 0.11
CA CYS A 75 3.30 8.53 -0.84
C CYS A 75 2.02 8.61 -1.68
N TYR A 76 2.09 8.96 -2.97
CA TYR A 76 0.87 9.05 -3.81
C TYR A 76 0.67 7.84 -4.72
N LYS A 77 1.73 7.05 -4.91
CA LYS A 77 1.76 5.82 -5.69
C LYS A 77 2.75 4.86 -5.06
N ALA A 78 2.40 3.59 -5.00
CA ALA A 78 3.32 2.55 -4.58
C ALA A 78 3.32 1.38 -5.56
N LEU A 79 4.50 0.83 -5.79
CA LEU A 79 4.76 -0.43 -6.48
C LEU A 79 5.23 -1.46 -5.46
N MET A 80 4.56 -2.60 -5.41
CA MET A 80 4.96 -3.75 -4.61
C MET A 80 5.37 -4.87 -5.56
N ILE A 81 6.51 -5.50 -5.29
CA ILE A 81 7.06 -6.61 -6.08
C ILE A 81 7.24 -7.82 -5.16
N GLU A 82 6.63 -8.93 -5.56
CA GLU A 82 6.60 -10.19 -4.81
C GLU A 82 6.76 -11.37 -5.78
N PRO A 83 6.99 -12.60 -5.29
CA PRO A 83 6.90 -13.78 -6.14
C PRO A 83 5.52 -13.92 -6.79
N SER A 84 5.48 -14.41 -8.04
CA SER A 84 4.23 -14.62 -8.79
C SER A 84 3.22 -15.57 -8.10
N SER A 85 3.65 -16.36 -7.11
CA SER A 85 2.75 -17.18 -6.27
C SER A 85 1.70 -16.34 -5.53
N GLU A 86 2.01 -15.07 -5.22
CA GLU A 86 1.11 -14.19 -4.47
C GLU A 86 0.00 -13.56 -5.33
N THR A 87 0.05 -13.72 -6.65
CA THR A 87 -0.92 -13.11 -7.58
C THR A 87 -2.37 -13.49 -7.22
N ASN A 88 -2.63 -14.77 -6.97
CA ASN A 88 -3.98 -15.25 -6.64
C ASN A 88 -4.44 -14.78 -5.26
N ASN A 89 -3.52 -14.56 -4.33
CA ASN A 89 -3.83 -14.00 -3.01
C ASN A 89 -4.32 -12.56 -3.14
N TRP A 90 -3.65 -11.75 -3.96
CA TRP A 90 -4.10 -10.38 -4.26
C TRP A 90 -5.44 -10.32 -4.98
N ILE A 91 -5.65 -11.15 -6.01
CA ILE A 91 -6.94 -11.23 -6.72
C ILE A 91 -8.05 -11.58 -5.74
N LYS A 92 -7.83 -12.58 -4.88
CA LYS A 92 -8.79 -12.99 -3.86
C LYS A 92 -9.05 -11.87 -2.86
N TYR A 93 -8.01 -11.19 -2.38
CA TYR A 93 -8.12 -10.06 -1.48
C TYR A 93 -9.02 -8.97 -2.09
N PHE A 94 -8.68 -8.46 -3.28
CA PHE A 94 -9.45 -7.37 -3.91
C PHE A 94 -10.88 -7.74 -4.29
N ASN A 95 -11.17 -9.01 -4.59
CA ASN A 95 -12.53 -9.47 -4.85
C ASN A 95 -13.38 -9.65 -3.59
N ASN A 96 -12.74 -9.81 -2.43
CA ASN A 96 -13.44 -9.95 -1.14
C ASN A 96 -13.65 -8.59 -0.44
N GLU A 97 -12.86 -7.58 -0.81
CA GLU A 97 -13.06 -6.20 -0.38
C GLU A 97 -14.25 -5.57 -1.12
N ASN A 98 -14.76 -4.43 -0.63
CA ASN A 98 -15.82 -3.65 -1.29
C ASN A 98 -15.32 -2.85 -2.51
N TYR A 99 -14.29 -3.36 -3.21
CA TYR A 99 -13.69 -2.69 -4.35
C TYR A 99 -14.42 -3.08 -5.65
N VAL A 100 -14.56 -2.13 -6.56
CA VAL A 100 -15.20 -2.36 -7.86
C VAL A 100 -14.16 -2.78 -8.86
N LYS A 101 -14.32 -3.98 -9.44
CA LYS A 101 -13.50 -4.42 -10.56
C LYS A 101 -13.83 -3.61 -11.81
N ILE A 102 -12.86 -2.84 -12.33
CA ILE A 102 -13.02 -1.96 -13.49
C ILE A 102 -12.30 -2.45 -14.75
N ASP A 103 -11.43 -3.45 -14.62
CA ASP A 103 -10.79 -4.18 -15.73
C ASP A 103 -10.35 -5.58 -15.23
N ALA A 104 -9.80 -6.42 -16.11
CA ALA A 104 -9.41 -7.80 -15.83
C ALA A 104 -8.58 -7.98 -14.55
N MET A 105 -7.62 -7.08 -14.32
CA MET A 105 -6.72 -7.08 -13.16
C MET A 105 -6.62 -5.68 -12.52
N VAL A 106 -7.74 -4.94 -12.54
CA VAL A 106 -7.82 -3.59 -11.98
C VAL A 106 -9.07 -3.44 -11.12
N TRP A 107 -8.87 -2.93 -9.91
CA TRP A 107 -9.93 -2.65 -8.94
C TRP A 107 -9.85 -1.21 -8.47
N LYS A 108 -11.00 -0.61 -8.21
CA LYS A 108 -11.12 0.75 -7.68
C LYS A 108 -11.84 0.71 -6.34
N ASP A 109 -11.19 1.28 -5.34
CA ASP A 109 -11.80 1.68 -4.08
C ASP A 109 -12.35 3.10 -4.24
N TYR A 110 -13.67 3.21 -4.36
CA TYR A 110 -14.35 4.49 -4.51
C TYR A 110 -14.41 5.30 -3.21
N GLU A 111 -14.34 4.63 -2.05
CA GLU A 111 -14.38 5.30 -0.75
C GLU A 111 -13.09 6.11 -0.53
N HIS A 112 -11.94 5.52 -0.87
CA HIS A 112 -10.64 6.16 -0.69
C HIS A 112 -10.07 6.77 -1.98
N SER A 113 -10.77 6.65 -3.11
CA SER A 113 -10.30 7.07 -4.44
C SER A 113 -8.94 6.46 -4.78
N ILE A 114 -8.81 5.13 -4.67
CA ILE A 114 -7.57 4.40 -4.95
C ILE A 114 -7.81 3.38 -6.05
N VAL A 115 -6.89 3.32 -7.02
CA VAL A 115 -6.85 2.25 -8.02
C VAL A 115 -5.76 1.26 -7.68
N TYR A 116 -6.09 -0.03 -7.73
CA TYR A 116 -5.19 -1.16 -7.57
C TYR A 116 -5.07 -1.89 -8.90
N LYS A 117 -3.83 -2.16 -9.33
CA LYS A 117 -3.51 -2.93 -10.54
C LYS A 117 -2.60 -4.08 -10.18
N VAL A 118 -2.92 -5.27 -10.66
CA VAL A 118 -2.08 -6.45 -10.53
C VAL A 118 -1.58 -6.89 -11.90
N SER A 119 -0.30 -7.21 -12.01
CA SER A 119 0.26 -7.82 -13.22
C SER A 119 1.36 -8.83 -12.86
N VAL A 120 1.69 -9.70 -13.81
CA VAL A 120 2.77 -10.67 -13.64
C VAL A 120 3.83 -10.39 -14.70
N LYS A 121 5.08 -10.22 -14.27
CA LYS A 121 6.23 -9.98 -15.16
C LYS A 121 7.49 -10.59 -14.57
N ASP A 122 8.27 -11.28 -15.39
CA ASP A 122 9.56 -11.87 -15.02
C ASP A 122 9.50 -12.71 -13.72
N SER A 123 8.47 -13.57 -13.62
CA SER A 123 8.16 -14.41 -12.45
C SER A 123 7.77 -13.67 -11.17
N ASN A 124 7.54 -12.36 -11.23
CA ASN A 124 7.07 -11.55 -10.12
C ASN A 124 5.60 -11.16 -10.28
N CYS A 125 4.91 -11.06 -9.16
CA CYS A 125 3.64 -10.33 -9.00
C CYS A 125 3.97 -8.85 -8.76
N LEU A 126 3.38 -7.97 -9.54
CA LEU A 126 3.49 -6.53 -9.41
C LEU A 126 2.13 -5.98 -8.99
N VAL A 127 2.09 -5.31 -7.86
CA VAL A 127 0.89 -4.62 -7.37
C VAL A 127 1.16 -3.14 -7.34
N ILE A 128 0.46 -2.39 -8.18
CA ILE A 128 0.54 -0.93 -8.24
C ILE A 128 -0.73 -0.38 -7.62
N LYS A 129 -0.57 0.55 -6.67
CA LYS A 129 -1.67 1.29 -6.05
C LYS A 129 -1.40 2.79 -6.15
N TYR A 130 -2.42 3.57 -6.49
CA TYR A 130 -2.29 5.02 -6.64
C TYR A 130 -3.62 5.73 -6.43
N PHE A 131 -3.57 6.99 -5.98
CA PHE A 131 -4.76 7.82 -5.91
C PHE A 131 -5.33 8.06 -7.30
N ASP A 132 -6.63 7.80 -7.44
CA ASP A 132 -7.42 8.14 -8.61
C ASP A 132 -7.65 9.65 -8.61
N ARG A 133 -6.63 10.40 -9.04
CA ARG A 133 -6.81 11.79 -9.42
C ARG A 133 -7.57 11.72 -10.74
N GLU A 134 -8.85 12.13 -10.73
CA GLU A 134 -9.70 12.13 -11.92
C GLU A 134 -8.92 12.63 -13.14
N LEU A 135 -8.97 11.84 -14.22
CA LEU A 135 -8.49 12.21 -15.56
C LEU A 135 -9.18 13.48 -16.07
#